data_AF-A0A924TA77-F1
#
_entry.id   AF-A0A924TA77-F1
#
_cell.length_a   1.000
_cell.length_b   1.000
_cell.length_c   1.000
_cell.angle_alpha   90.00
_cell.angle_beta   90.00
_cell.angle_gamma   90.00
#
_symmetry.space_group_name_H-M   'P 1'
#
loop_
_entity.id
_entity.type
_entity.pdbx_description
1 polymer ?
#
loop_
_entity_poly.entity_id
_entity_poly.type
_entity_poly.pdbx_seq_one_letter_code
_entity_poly.pdbx_strand_id
1 'polypeptide(L)'
;MVDDHSRLLGDIGGTNARWAWQAAPGAPLQHYREYACDQFDSVQAVIERYLADQGLPPPSEAAFGIATPVIGDVVQMTNHPW
;
A
#
# COMPACT_ATOMS: atom_id res chain seq x y z
N MET A 1 5.70 13.62 -22.72
CA MET A 1 5.58 13.15 -21.33
C MET A 1 4.79 11.87 -21.41
N VAL A 2 5.37 10.73 -21.02
CA VAL A 2 4.55 9.53 -20.84
C VAL A 2 3.81 9.79 -19.52
N ASP A 3 2.48 9.83 -19.57
CA ASP A 3 1.69 9.98 -18.36
C ASP A 3 1.94 8.73 -17.49
N ASP A 4 2.69 8.91 -16.41
CA ASP A 4 2.95 7.85 -15.44
C ASP A 4 1.66 7.62 -14.66
N HIS A 5 1.03 6.48 -14.93
CA HIS A 5 -0.20 6.02 -14.27
C HIS A 5 0.09 4.76 -13.45
N SER A 6 1.29 4.68 -12.89
CA SER A 6 1.63 3.61 -11.98
C SER A 6 0.81 3.68 -10.70
N ARG A 7 0.35 2.51 -10.23
CA ARG A 7 -0.50 2.41 -9.05
C ARG A 7 0.11 1.50 -8.01
N LEU A 8 0.14 1.99 -6.77
CA LEU A 8 0.34 1.16 -5.60
C LEU A 8 -1.01 0.74 -5.04
N LEU A 9 -1.24 -0.57 -4.92
CA LEU A 9 -2.42 -1.12 -4.28
C LEU A 9 -2.05 -1.75 -2.94
N GLY A 10 -2.89 -1.53 -1.93
CA GLY A 10 -2.71 -2.03 -0.57
C GLY A 10 -3.97 -2.70 -0.02
N ASP A 11 -3.80 -3.81 0.67
CA ASP A 11 -4.82 -4.49 1.48
C ASP A 11 -4.30 -4.59 2.92
N ILE A 12 -4.83 -3.76 3.82
CA ILE A 12 -4.31 -3.51 5.15
C ILE A 12 -5.23 -4.13 6.19
N GLY A 13 -4.77 -5.23 6.80
CA GLY A 13 -5.40 -5.88 7.94
C GLY A 13 -4.73 -5.52 9.27
N GLY A 14 -5.25 -6.06 10.38
CA GLY A 14 -4.69 -5.79 11.71
C GLY A 14 -3.35 -6.47 11.99
N THR A 15 -3.01 -7.53 11.27
CA THR A 15 -1.77 -8.30 11.47
C THR A 15 -0.80 -8.18 10.30
N ASN A 16 -1.33 -8.15 9.08
CA ASN A 16 -0.53 -8.10 7.87
C ASN A 16 -1.08 -7.04 6.91
N ALA A 17 -0.17 -6.42 6.16
CA ALA A 17 -0.47 -5.57 5.02
C ALA A 17 0.10 -6.19 3.74
N ARG A 18 -0.73 -6.24 2.68
CA ARG A 18 -0.36 -6.78 1.37
C ARG A 18 -0.28 -5.66 0.35
N TRP A 19 0.70 -5.75 -0.53
CA TRP A 19 1.01 -4.74 -1.53
C TRP A 19 1.15 -5.35 -2.91
N ALA A 20 0.72 -4.60 -3.92
CA ALA A 20 0.89 -4.92 -5.32
C ALA A 20 1.10 -3.65 -6.15
N TRP A 21 1.72 -3.82 -7.31
CA TRP A 21 2.01 -2.75 -8.25
C TRP A 21 1.28 -2.95 -9.57
N GLN A 22 0.73 -1.88 -10.13
CA GLN A 22 0.23 -1.83 -11.50
C GLN A 22 1.04 -0.81 -12.29
N ALA A 23 1.78 -1.25 -13.31
CA ALA A 23 2.66 -0.34 -14.07
C ALA A 23 1.92 0.64 -14.97
N ALA A 24 0.71 0.30 -15.42
CA ALA A 24 -0.14 1.14 -16.27
C ALA A 24 -1.61 0.68 -16.19
N PRO A 25 -2.59 1.53 -16.55
CA PRO A 25 -4.00 1.16 -16.58
C PRO A 25 -4.24 -0.12 -17.42
N GLY A 26 -4.88 -1.11 -16.81
CA GLY A 26 -5.15 -2.40 -17.47
C GLY A 26 -3.96 -3.39 -17.49
N ALA A 27 -2.77 -2.97 -17.05
CA ALA A 27 -1.66 -3.91 -16.85
C ALA A 27 -1.96 -4.88 -15.69
N PRO A 28 -1.43 -6.11 -15.72
CA PRO A 28 -1.58 -7.04 -14.61
C PRO A 28 -0.93 -6.49 -13.34
N LEU A 29 -1.44 -6.92 -12.20
CA LEU A 29 -0.80 -6.67 -10.91
C LEU A 29 0.47 -7.52 -10.77
N GLN A 30 1.51 -6.91 -10.21
CA GLN A 30 2.85 -7.48 -10.07
C GLN A 30 3.42 -7.15 -8.69
N HIS A 31 4.62 -7.68 -8.41
CA HIS A 31 5.38 -7.36 -7.20
C HIS A 31 4.59 -7.61 -5.89
N TYR A 32 3.89 -8.74 -5.81
CA TYR A 32 3.11 -9.08 -4.63
C TYR A 32 4.02 -9.31 -3.40
N ARG A 33 3.74 -8.57 -2.33
CA ARG A 33 4.43 -8.71 -1.04
C ARG A 33 3.47 -8.58 0.12
N GLU A 34 3.78 -9.27 1.20
CA GLU A 34 3.10 -9.19 2.48
C GLU A 34 4.13 -8.85 3.55
N TYR A 35 3.75 -7.94 4.46
CA TYR A 35 4.56 -7.53 5.60
C TYR A 35 3.71 -7.62 6.86
N ALA A 36 4.33 -8.05 7.96
CA ALA A 36 3.68 -8.04 9.27
C ALA A 36 3.60 -6.59 9.79
N CYS A 37 2.44 -6.17 10.25
CA CYS A 37 2.20 -4.79 10.68
C CYS A 37 3.01 -4.43 11.93
N ASP A 38 3.30 -5.41 12.79
CA ASP A 38 4.09 -5.22 14.03
C ASP A 38 5.56 -4.87 13.80
N GLN A 39 6.05 -4.98 12.56
CA GLN A 39 7.41 -4.61 12.17
C GLN A 39 7.57 -3.14 11.81
N PHE A 40 6.47 -2.38 11.69
CA PHE A 40 6.51 -0.99 11.23
C PHE A 40 5.65 -0.08 12.11
N ASP A 41 6.16 1.12 12.37
CA ASP A 41 5.47 2.11 13.21
C ASP A 41 4.28 2.78 12.48
N SER A 42 4.21 2.68 11.14
CA SER A 42 3.14 3.30 10.35
C SER A 42 2.93 2.63 8.99
N VAL A 43 1.78 2.92 8.36
CA VAL A 43 1.48 2.55 6.97
C VAL A 43 2.51 3.15 6.00
N GLN A 44 2.97 4.38 6.25
CA GLN A 44 3.99 5.02 5.41
C GLN A 44 5.31 4.23 5.44
N ALA A 45 5.75 3.78 6.62
CA ALA A 45 7.01 3.06 6.77
C ALA A 45 7.01 1.73 5.99
N VAL A 46 5.90 0.99 6.01
CA VAL A 46 5.78 -0.24 5.22
C VAL A 46 5.69 0.02 3.72
N ILE A 47 5.07 1.13 3.28
CA ILE A 47 5.05 1.53 1.86
C ILE A 47 6.47 1.85 1.38
N GLU A 48 7.21 2.66 2.12
CA GLU A 48 8.60 3.02 1.78
C GLU A 48 9.48 1.77 1.72
N ARG A 49 9.31 0.85 2.67
CA ARG A 49 10.00 -0.44 2.66
C ARG A 49 9.64 -1.27 1.43
N TYR A 50 8.37 -1.37 1.08
CA TYR A 50 7.90 -2.10 -0.10
C TYR A 50 8.53 -1.57 -1.38
N LEU A 51 8.46 -0.24 -1.60
CA LEU A 51 9.02 0.38 -2.81
C LEU A 51 10.54 0.14 -2.91
N ALA A 52 11.26 0.27 -1.80
CA ALA A 52 12.69 -0.01 -1.74
C ALA A 52 13.02 -1.49 -2.03
N ASP A 53 12.29 -2.43 -1.42
CA ASP A 53 12.48 -3.87 -1.62
C ASP A 53 12.20 -4.32 -3.05
N GLN A 54 11.29 -3.62 -3.76
CA GLN A 54 10.93 -3.93 -5.14
C GLN A 54 11.70 -3.09 -6.17
N GLY A 55 12.49 -2.10 -5.75
CA GLY A 55 13.17 -1.17 -6.65
C GLY A 55 12.20 -0.33 -7.49
N LEU A 56 11.04 0.00 -6.93
CA LEU A 56 9.96 0.73 -7.60
C LEU A 56 10.06 2.23 -7.33
N PRO A 57 9.69 3.09 -8.30
CA PRO A 57 9.60 4.52 -8.07
C PRO A 57 8.40 4.86 -7.16
N PRO A 58 8.32 6.11 -6.66
CA PRO A 58 7.09 6.61 -6.08
C PRO A 58 5.92 6.45 -7.07
N PRO A 59 4.78 5.87 -6.66
CA PRO A 59 3.62 5.72 -7.54
C PRO A 59 2.98 7.08 -7.84
N SER A 60 2.35 7.22 -9.00
CA SER A 60 1.52 8.40 -9.29
C SER A 60 0.13 8.31 -8.66
N GLU A 61 -0.38 7.11 -8.45
CA GLU A 61 -1.69 6.83 -7.87
C GLU A 61 -1.60 5.74 -6.81
N ALA A 62 -2.47 5.78 -5.80
CA ALA A 62 -2.55 4.72 -4.81
C ALA A 62 -4.00 4.45 -4.37
N ALA A 63 -4.29 3.20 -4.04
CA ALA A 63 -5.60 2.82 -3.50
C ALA A 63 -5.44 1.72 -2.46
N PHE A 64 -5.99 1.93 -1.26
CA PHE A 64 -5.85 1.03 -0.13
C PHE A 64 -7.22 0.57 0.36
N GLY A 65 -7.40 -0.75 0.47
CA GLY A 65 -8.43 -1.34 1.32
C GLY A 65 -7.89 -1.45 2.75
N ILE A 66 -8.67 -1.02 3.73
CA ILE A 66 -8.29 -1.08 5.14
C ILE A 66 -9.41 -1.66 5.98
N ALA A 67 -9.08 -2.57 6.90
CA ALA A 67 -10.04 -3.28 7.74
C ALA A 67 -10.56 -2.42 8.92
N THR A 68 -11.05 -1.21 8.62
CA THR A 68 -11.69 -0.28 9.57
C THR A 68 -12.68 0.63 8.81
N PRO A 69 -13.71 1.20 9.45
CA PRO A 69 -14.58 2.18 8.80
C PRO A 69 -13.81 3.42 8.33
N VAL A 70 -14.07 3.85 7.09
CA VAL A 70 -13.53 5.10 6.53
C VAL A 70 -14.65 6.15 6.54
N ILE A 71 -14.68 6.99 7.57
CA ILE A 71 -15.77 7.97 7.82
C ILE A 71 -15.32 9.42 7.53
N GLY A 72 -14.05 9.63 7.19
CA GLY A 72 -13.47 10.92 6.83
C GLY A 72 -12.00 10.79 6.46
N ASP A 73 -11.28 11.91 6.45
CA ASP A 73 -9.88 11.95 6.02
C ASP A 73 -8.91 11.28 6.99
N VAL A 74 -9.27 11.25 8.28
CA VAL A 74 -8.50 10.54 9.32
C VAL A 74 -9.06 9.13 9.45
N VAL A 75 -8.22 8.16 9.16
CA VAL A 75 -8.51 6.74 9.32
C VAL A 75 -7.67 6.21 10.46
N GLN A 76 -8.31 5.51 11.41
CA GLN A 76 -7.65 4.87 12.53
C GLN A 76 -8.10 3.41 12.59
N MET A 77 -7.14 2.48 12.68
CA MET A 77 -7.45 1.07 12.80
C MET A 77 -7.97 0.75 14.21
N THR A 78 -8.95 -0.14 14.30
CA THR A 78 -9.48 -0.60 15.59
C THR A 78 -8.65 -1.74 16.19
N ASN A 79 -7.88 -2.44 15.36
CA ASN A 79 -7.20 -3.70 15.70
C ASN A 79 -5.66 -3.59 15.64
N HIS A 80 -5.13 -2.42 15.29
CA HIS A 80 -3.69 -2.12 15.22
C HIS A 80 -3.47 -0.63 15.55
N PRO A 81 -2.30 -0.19 16.05
CA PRO A 81 -2.03 1.23 16.32
C PRO A 81 -1.93 2.15 15.10
N TRP A 82 -2.07 1.62 13.88
CA TRP A 82 -1.99 2.40 12.64
C TRP A 82 -3.26 3.20 12.35
#